data_AF-X1NW62-F1
#
_entry.id   AF-X1NW62-F1
#
_cell.length_a   1.000
_cell.length_b   1.000
_cell.length_c   1.000
_cell.angle_alpha   90.00
_cell.angle_beta   90.00
_cell.angle_gamma   90.00
#
_symmetry.space_group_name_H-M   'P 1'
#
loop_
_entity.id
_entity.type
_entity.pdbx_description
1 polymer ?
#
loop_
_entity_poly.entity_id
_entity_poly.type
_entity_poly.pdbx_seq_one_letter_code
_entity_poly.pdbx_strand_id
1 'polypeptide(L)'
;METFTTALPETVAPEEQPEPSGMVAKPVTPSSITASQSPERTERVVWQPQREPILTPSGWQLPPIDILDKPTEVELNKDDINKRARLIEEALASYGVDTKVVQINTGPTVTQFGVEPGWDRKYKEIKEKGQTRLEEVSRTR
;
A
#
# COMPACT_ATOMS: atom_id res chain seq x y z
N MET A 1 -55.68 -3.53 5.92
CA MET A 1 -55.64 -4.93 6.38
C MET A 1 -55.60 -5.78 5.13
N GLU A 2 -54.42 -6.21 4.68
CA GLU A 2 -54.33 -7.25 3.65
C GLU A 2 -53.22 -8.22 4.07
N THR A 3 -53.65 -9.45 4.31
CA THR A 3 -52.85 -10.58 4.76
C THR A 3 -52.26 -11.30 3.56
N PHE A 4 -50.94 -11.46 3.52
CA PHE A 4 -50.30 -12.43 2.64
C PHE A 4 -49.78 -13.59 3.49
N THR A 5 -50.46 -14.71 3.31
CA THR A 5 -50.12 -16.06 3.75
C THR A 5 -49.33 -16.77 2.66
N THR A 6 -48.70 -17.90 3.02
CA THR A 6 -48.02 -18.91 2.17
C THR A 6 -46.53 -18.64 1.90
N ALA A 7 -45.58 -19.57 2.07
CA ALA A 7 -45.39 -20.79 2.86
C ALA A 7 -43.91 -21.18 2.63
N LEU A 8 -43.22 -21.62 3.69
CA LEU A 8 -41.95 -22.35 3.60
C LEU A 8 -42.18 -23.75 3.01
N PRO A 9 -41.12 -24.39 2.51
CA PRO A 9 -40.60 -25.49 3.33
C PRO A 9 -39.08 -25.54 3.47
N GLU A 10 -38.67 -26.00 4.66
CA GLU A 10 -37.33 -26.46 5.03
C GLU A 10 -36.95 -27.81 4.37
N THR A 11 -35.64 -28.05 4.22
CA THR A 11 -34.92 -29.35 4.26
C THR A 11 -33.43 -29.03 4.05
N VAL A 12 -32.55 -28.97 5.08
CA VAL A 12 -31.87 -30.05 5.85
C VAL A 12 -31.00 -30.95 4.94
N ALA A 13 -29.73 -30.62 4.66
CA ALA A 13 -28.47 -30.95 5.39
C ALA A 13 -27.59 -31.97 4.57
N PRO A 14 -26.36 -32.37 4.97
CA PRO A 14 -25.09 -31.98 4.30
C PRO A 14 -24.14 -33.16 3.91
N GLU A 15 -23.28 -33.04 2.89
CA GLU A 15 -22.17 -33.99 2.61
C GLU A 15 -21.14 -33.30 1.67
N GLU A 16 -19.95 -32.91 2.14
CA GLU A 16 -18.67 -33.65 2.26
C GLU A 16 -17.75 -33.45 1.03
N GLN A 17 -16.46 -33.32 1.32
CA GLN A 17 -15.39 -32.76 0.49
C GLN A 17 -14.63 -33.88 -0.30
N PRO A 18 -13.39 -33.64 -0.78
CA PRO A 18 -12.91 -33.44 -2.17
C PRO A 18 -12.44 -34.73 -2.89
N GLU A 19 -11.95 -34.65 -4.15
CA GLU A 19 -10.81 -35.44 -4.69
C GLU A 19 -10.35 -34.88 -6.08
N PRO A 20 -9.05 -34.60 -6.27
CA PRO A 20 -8.49 -34.07 -7.51
C PRO A 20 -8.07 -35.21 -8.46
N SER A 21 -8.79 -35.40 -9.56
CA SER A 21 -8.37 -36.37 -10.58
C SER A 21 -7.23 -35.79 -11.42
N GLY A 22 -6.01 -36.23 -11.10
CA GLY A 22 -4.83 -36.02 -11.91
C GLY A 22 -4.93 -36.73 -13.25
N MET A 23 -4.77 -35.97 -14.34
CA MET A 23 -4.50 -36.53 -15.66
C MET A 23 -2.98 -36.64 -15.86
N VAL A 24 -2.50 -37.81 -15.46
CA VAL A 24 -1.42 -38.64 -16.00
C VAL A 24 -0.66 -38.08 -17.21
N ALA A 25 0.66 -37.99 -17.03
CA ALA A 25 1.69 -37.75 -18.02
C ALA A 25 1.72 -38.82 -19.13
N LYS A 26 2.03 -38.38 -20.36
CA LYS A 26 2.70 -39.22 -21.36
C LYS A 26 3.98 -38.51 -21.82
N PRO A 27 5.17 -39.12 -21.68
CA PRO A 27 6.42 -38.54 -22.12
C PRO A 27 6.62 -38.84 -23.61
N VAL A 28 7.01 -37.84 -24.39
CA VAL A 28 7.70 -38.07 -25.66
C VAL A 28 9.06 -37.38 -25.58
N THR A 29 10.07 -38.19 -25.86
CA THR A 29 11.50 -37.99 -25.63
C THR A 29 12.11 -36.88 -26.48
N PRO A 30 13.20 -36.24 -26.02
CA PRO A 30 13.85 -35.11 -26.66
C PRO A 30 14.74 -35.57 -27.83
N SER A 31 14.52 -35.03 -29.03
CA SER A 31 15.47 -35.17 -30.14
C SER A 31 16.55 -34.10 -30.07
N SER A 32 17.78 -34.58 -30.25
CA SER A 32 19.04 -33.92 -29.99
C SER A 32 19.32 -32.68 -30.84
N ILE A 33 19.74 -31.62 -30.15
CA ILE A 33 20.88 -30.74 -30.42
C ILE A 33 21.62 -31.03 -31.75
N THR A 34 21.49 -30.12 -32.71
CA THR A 34 22.57 -29.78 -33.64
C THR A 34 22.74 -28.27 -33.60
N ALA A 35 23.90 -27.88 -33.08
CA ALA A 35 24.34 -26.51 -32.99
C ALA A 35 24.63 -25.94 -34.38
N SER A 36 24.07 -24.76 -34.67
CA SER A 36 24.64 -23.86 -35.65
C SER A 36 24.78 -22.50 -34.97
N GLN A 37 26.02 -22.10 -34.76
CA GLN A 37 26.41 -20.80 -34.23
C GLN A 37 26.42 -19.78 -35.38
N SER A 38 25.80 -18.62 -35.20
CA SER A 38 26.43 -17.34 -35.56
C SER A 38 25.69 -16.18 -34.87
N PRO A 39 26.42 -15.15 -34.38
CA PRO A 39 25.87 -14.10 -33.55
C PRO A 39 25.55 -12.87 -34.38
N GLU A 40 24.31 -12.38 -34.33
CA GLU A 40 24.10 -10.93 -34.48
C GLU A 40 22.69 -10.54 -34.07
N ARG A 41 22.64 -9.35 -33.47
CA ARG A 41 21.44 -8.60 -33.11
C ARG A 41 20.66 -9.16 -31.92
N THR A 42 20.95 -8.57 -30.76
CA THR A 42 19.95 -8.28 -29.74
C THR A 42 18.86 -7.40 -30.38
N GLU A 43 18.00 -8.04 -31.16
CA GLU A 43 16.64 -7.57 -31.34
C GLU A 43 16.08 -7.53 -29.93
N ARG A 44 15.89 -6.33 -29.39
CA ARG A 44 14.98 -6.17 -28.27
C ARG A 44 13.68 -6.75 -28.81
N VAL A 45 13.33 -7.96 -28.37
CA VAL A 45 12.05 -8.57 -28.65
C VAL A 45 11.05 -7.57 -28.09
N VAL A 46 10.54 -6.71 -28.98
CA VAL A 46 9.37 -5.92 -28.71
C VAL A 46 8.30 -6.97 -28.58
N TRP A 47 8.02 -7.37 -27.34
CA TRP A 47 6.81 -8.07 -27.00
C TRP A 47 5.68 -7.12 -27.40
N GLN A 48 5.25 -7.20 -28.65
CA GLN A 48 3.93 -6.76 -29.04
C GLN A 48 3.03 -7.89 -28.59
N PRO A 49 2.26 -7.71 -27.50
CA PRO A 49 1.26 -8.70 -27.18
C PRO A 49 0.22 -8.57 -28.30
N GLN A 50 0.30 -9.45 -29.29
CA GLN A 50 -0.76 -9.62 -30.28
C GLN A 50 -1.96 -10.19 -29.54
N ARG A 51 -2.66 -9.34 -28.78
CA ARG A 51 -3.88 -9.70 -28.06
C ARG A 51 -4.99 -9.71 -29.09
N GLU A 52 -5.57 -10.88 -29.30
CA GLU A 52 -6.76 -11.01 -30.13
C GLU A 52 -7.90 -10.15 -29.54
N PRO A 53 -8.75 -9.53 -30.37
CA PRO A 53 -9.83 -8.68 -29.89
C PRO A 53 -10.79 -9.51 -29.03
N ILE A 54 -10.86 -9.18 -27.73
CA ILE A 54 -11.80 -9.83 -26.82
C ILE A 54 -13.18 -9.25 -27.10
N LEU A 55 -14.09 -10.10 -27.57
CA LEU A 55 -15.50 -9.75 -27.82
C LEU A 55 -16.33 -10.02 -26.56
N THR A 56 -17.13 -9.04 -26.16
CA THR A 56 -18.17 -9.28 -25.14
C THR A 56 -19.36 -10.02 -25.76
N PRO A 57 -20.25 -10.65 -24.97
CA PRO A 57 -21.48 -11.27 -25.48
C PRO A 57 -22.40 -10.33 -26.28
N SER A 58 -22.22 -9.02 -26.11
CA SER A 58 -22.94 -7.97 -26.85
C SER A 58 -22.29 -7.62 -28.21
N GLY A 59 -21.17 -8.26 -28.58
CA GLY A 59 -20.41 -7.94 -29.79
C GLY A 59 -19.51 -6.70 -29.67
N TRP A 60 -19.32 -6.15 -28.47
CA TRP A 60 -18.40 -5.03 -28.23
C TRP A 60 -16.95 -5.51 -28.17
N GLN A 61 -16.04 -4.83 -28.87
CA GLN A 61 -14.60 -5.10 -28.83
C GLN A 61 -13.94 -4.38 -27.66
N LEU A 62 -13.30 -5.14 -26.77
CA LEU A 62 -12.54 -4.57 -25.66
C LEU A 62 -11.28 -3.88 -26.20
N PRO A 63 -11.09 -2.57 -25.95
CA PRO A 63 -9.91 -1.87 -26.43
C PRO A 63 -8.63 -2.38 -25.74
N PRO A 64 -7.47 -2.29 -26.43
CA PRO A 64 -6.20 -2.72 -25.86
C PRO A 64 -5.77 -1.82 -24.70
N ILE A 65 -5.08 -2.37 -23.69
CA ILE A 65 -4.58 -1.62 -22.51
C ILE A 65 -3.53 -0.57 -22.89
N ASP A 66 -2.90 -0.74 -24.05
CA ASP A 66 -1.81 0.12 -24.55
C ASP A 66 -2.29 1.53 -24.92
N ILE A 67 -3.60 1.78 -24.95
CA ILE A 67 -4.16 3.13 -25.06
C ILE A 67 -3.99 3.95 -23.78
N LEU A 68 -3.69 3.30 -22.65
CA LEU A 68 -3.46 3.97 -21.38
C LEU A 68 -2.03 4.48 -21.30
N ASP A 69 -1.87 5.71 -20.83
CA ASP A 69 -0.55 6.25 -20.53
C ASP A 69 0.11 5.46 -19.39
N LYS A 70 1.43 5.27 -19.48
CA LYS A 70 2.20 4.62 -18.42
C LYS A 70 2.25 5.50 -17.18
N PRO A 71 2.18 4.91 -15.97
CA PRO A 71 2.32 5.68 -14.74
C PRO A 71 3.71 6.31 -14.68
N THR A 72 3.76 7.56 -14.21
CA THR A 72 5.04 8.20 -13.88
C THR A 72 5.56 7.59 -12.58
N GLU A 73 6.81 7.16 -12.58
CA GLU A 73 7.46 6.63 -11.40
C GLU A 73 7.91 7.79 -10.50
N VAL A 74 7.43 7.80 -9.25
CA VAL A 74 7.78 8.82 -8.27
C VAL A 74 8.78 8.21 -7.30
N GLU A 75 10.00 8.74 -7.28
CA GLU A 75 11.02 8.33 -6.33
C GLU A 75 10.75 8.94 -4.94
N LEU A 76 10.70 8.08 -3.93
CA LEU A 76 10.54 8.50 -2.54
C LEU A 76 11.93 8.76 -1.92
N ASN A 77 12.26 10.03 -1.70
CA ASN A 77 13.51 10.40 -1.05
C ASN A 77 13.40 10.32 0.49
N LYS A 78 14.14 9.40 1.10
CA LYS A 78 14.20 9.21 2.56
C LYS A 78 14.70 10.45 3.29
N ASP A 79 15.64 11.19 2.71
CA ASP A 79 16.17 12.41 3.34
C ASP A 79 15.10 13.49 3.46
N ASP A 80 14.26 13.65 2.44
CA ASP A 80 13.19 14.65 2.46
C ASP A 80 12.08 14.27 3.44
N ILE A 81 11.80 12.98 3.59
CA ILE A 81 10.90 12.46 4.61
C ILE A 81 11.42 12.79 6.02
N ASN A 82 12.70 12.57 6.27
CA ASN A 82 13.33 12.88 7.57
C ASN A 82 13.36 14.39 7.86
N LYS A 83 13.62 15.22 6.84
CA LYS A 83 13.53 16.69 6.98
C LYS A 83 12.11 17.12 7.36
N ARG A 84 11.09 16.56 6.71
CA ARG A 84 9.68 16.83 7.03
C ARG A 84 9.32 16.39 8.45
N ALA A 85 9.82 15.24 8.91
CA ALA A 85 9.61 14.80 10.28
C ALA A 85 10.13 15.84 11.30
N ARG A 86 11.34 16.37 11.09
CA ARG A 86 11.90 17.44 11.94
C ARG A 86 11.09 18.73 11.89
N LEU A 87 10.65 19.13 10.70
CA LEU A 87 9.80 20.32 10.54
C LEU A 87 8.48 20.19 11.30
N ILE A 88 7.90 18.99 11.37
CA ILE A 88 6.68 18.74 12.15
C ILE A 88 6.95 18.91 13.64
N GLU A 89 8.04 18.34 14.16
CA GLU A 89 8.43 18.48 15.58
C GLU A 89 8.68 19.96 15.94
N GLU A 90 9.41 20.69 15.11
CA GLU A 90 9.70 22.12 15.30
C GLU A 90 8.45 22.99 15.23
N ALA A 91 7.56 22.71 14.26
CA ALA A 91 6.30 23.43 14.14
C ALA A 91 5.42 23.22 15.37
N LEU A 92 5.27 21.98 15.84
CA LEU A 92 4.48 21.67 17.04
C LEU A 92 5.10 22.27 18.31
N ALA A 93 6.43 22.25 18.43
CA ALA A 93 7.14 22.90 19.53
C ALA A 93 6.91 24.42 19.55
N SER A 94 6.77 25.06 18.39
CA SER A 94 6.46 26.50 18.28
C SER A 94 5.05 26.85 18.82
N TYR A 95 4.13 25.89 18.84
CA TYR A 95 2.82 26.02 19.49
C TYR A 95 2.83 25.60 20.97
N GLY A 96 4.00 25.33 21.54
CA GLY A 96 4.17 24.89 22.92
C GLY A 96 3.91 23.41 23.15
N VAL A 97 3.82 22.61 22.09
CA VAL A 97 3.60 21.16 22.19
C VAL A 97 4.93 20.44 21.95
N ASP A 98 5.54 19.95 23.02
CA ASP A 98 6.73 19.10 22.93
C ASP A 98 6.32 17.74 22.32
N THR A 99 6.88 17.36 21.18
CA THR A 99 6.46 16.15 20.46
C THR A 99 7.64 15.43 19.80
N LYS A 100 7.48 14.13 19.54
CA LYS A 100 8.46 13.32 18.83
C LYS A 100 7.79 12.42 17.79
N VAL A 101 8.36 12.35 16.59
CA VAL A 101 7.92 11.44 15.53
C VAL A 101 8.46 10.03 15.81
N VAL A 102 7.57 9.07 15.99
CA VAL A 102 7.91 7.67 16.31
C VAL A 102 7.69 6.71 15.15
N GLN A 103 6.83 7.08 14.20
CA GLN A 103 6.48 6.23 13.07
C GLN A 103 6.29 7.06 11.80
N ILE A 104 6.67 6.49 10.66
CA ILE A 104 6.46 7.10 9.35
C ILE A 104 5.92 6.04 8.40
N ASN A 105 4.74 6.29 7.83
CA ASN A 105 4.12 5.43 6.83
C ASN A 105 3.91 6.24 5.54
N THR A 106 4.61 5.88 4.47
CA THR A 106 4.50 6.55 3.15
C THR A 106 3.47 5.85 2.28
N GLY A 107 2.44 6.57 1.86
CA GLY A 107 1.49 6.14 0.83
C GLY A 107 1.73 6.81 -0.52
N PRO A 108 0.99 6.43 -1.58
CA PRO A 108 1.16 6.98 -2.92
C PRO A 108 0.89 8.48 -3.01
N THR A 109 -0.09 8.97 -2.25
CA THR A 109 -0.50 10.38 -2.26
C THR A 109 -0.09 11.13 -0.99
N VAL A 110 -0.11 10.47 0.17
CA VAL A 110 0.10 11.09 1.48
C VAL A 110 1.10 10.30 2.31
N THR A 111 1.85 11.00 3.16
CA THR A 111 2.72 10.38 4.17
C THR A 111 2.15 10.67 5.55
N GLN A 112 1.93 9.61 6.32
CA GLN A 112 1.48 9.70 7.70
C GLN A 112 2.71 9.72 8.64
N PHE A 113 2.72 10.69 9.55
CA PHE A 113 3.70 10.76 10.64
C PHE A 113 2.98 10.47 11.96
N GLY A 114 3.38 9.40 12.62
CA GLY A 114 2.94 9.08 13.98
C GLY A 114 3.73 9.94 14.97
N VAL A 115 3.02 10.77 15.73
CA VAL A 115 3.61 11.72 16.66
C VAL A 115 3.19 11.36 18.08
N GLU A 116 4.16 11.17 18.96
CA GLU A 116 3.92 11.04 20.39
C GLU A 116 4.12 12.40 21.06
N PRO A 117 3.08 12.96 21.70
CA PRO A 117 3.24 14.15 22.52
C PRO A 117 4.00 13.82 23.80
N GLY A 118 4.96 14.68 24.12
CA GLY A 118 5.62 14.75 25.40
C GLY A 118 4.70 15.34 26.47
N TRP A 119 5.29 15.84 27.56
CA TRP A 119 4.51 16.43 28.65
C TRP A 119 4.44 17.94 28.52
N ASP A 120 3.26 18.52 28.76
CA ASP A 120 3.11 19.97 28.91
C ASP A 120 3.74 20.39 30.24
N ARG A 121 4.85 21.14 30.19
CA ARG A 121 5.59 21.61 31.36
C ARG A 121 5.32 23.10 31.55
N LYS A 122 4.61 23.44 32.63
CA LYS A 122 4.39 24.84 33.00
C LYS A 122 5.43 25.28 34.01
N TYR A 123 6.18 26.32 33.67
CA TYR A 123 7.18 26.91 34.56
C TYR A 123 6.62 28.19 35.20
N LYS A 124 6.95 28.41 36.47
CA LYS A 124 6.71 29.67 37.18
C LYS A 124 8.05 30.25 37.59
N GLU A 125 8.24 31.52 37.25
CA GLU A 125 9.40 32.28 37.66
C GLU A 125 9.25 32.66 39.14
N ILE A 126 10.21 32.25 39.96
CA ILE A 126 10.28 32.62 41.37
C ILE A 126 11.52 33.47 41.54
N LYS A 127 11.33 34.70 42.01
CA LYS A 127 12.42 35.62 42.35
C LYS A 127 12.69 35.51 43.84
N GLU A 128 13.85 34.95 44.19
CA GLU A 128 14.33 34.91 45.56
C GLU A 128 15.72 35.57 45.62
N LYS A 129 15.87 36.57 46.50
CA LYS A 129 17.12 37.30 46.76
C LYS A 129 17.90 37.71 45.51
N GLY A 130 17.24 38.39 44.57
CA GLY A 130 17.88 38.92 43.36
C GLY A 130 18.24 37.86 42.31
N GLN A 131 17.99 36.57 42.57
CA GLN A 131 18.15 35.50 41.61
C GLN A 131 16.79 35.03 41.08
N THR A 132 16.75 34.79 39.77
CA THR A 132 15.56 34.35 39.04
C THR A 132 15.68 32.87 38.76
N ARG A 133 14.78 32.05 39.31
CA ARG A 133 14.75 30.60 39.07
C ARG A 133 13.41 30.18 38.46
N LEU A 134 13.46 29.34 37.44
CA LEU A 134 12.28 28.71 36.85
C LEU A 134 11.98 27.42 37.63
N GLU A 135 10.80 27.34 38.24
CA GLU A 135 10.31 26.14 38.92
C GLU A 135 9.14 25.55 38.12
N GLU A 136 9.16 24.24 37.85
CA GLU A 136 8.07 23.55 37.14
C GLU A 136 6.87 23.37 38.08
N VAL A 137 5.72 23.97 37.75
CA VAL A 137 4.53 24.05 38.62
C VAL A 137 3.52 22.95 38.34
N SER A 138 3.49 22.42 37.12
CA SER A 138 2.57 21.33 36.77
C SER A 138 3.02 20.62 35.50
N ARG A 139 2.89 19.30 35.52
CA ARG A 139 3.09 18.41 34.37
C ARG A 139 1.80 17.67 34.06
N THR A 140 1.24 17.88 32.87
CA THR A 140 -0.01 17.23 32.44
C THR A 140 0.23 16.42 31.16
N ARG A 141 -0.59 15.39 30.96
CA ARG A 141 -0.60 14.53 29.77
C ARG A 141 -1.90 14.72 29.01
#